data_AF-A0A1G6NZY0-F1
#
_entry.id   AF-A0A1G6NZY0-F1
#
_cell.length_a   1.000
_cell.length_b   1.000
_cell.length_c   1.000
_cell.angle_alpha   90.00
_cell.angle_beta   90.00
_cell.angle_gamma   90.00
#
_symmetry.space_group_name_H-M   'P 1'
#
loop_
_entity.id
_entity.type
_entity.pdbx_description
1 polymer ?
#
loop_
_entity_poly.entity_id
_entity_poly.type
_entity_poly.pdbx_seq_one_letter_code
_entity_poly.pdbx_strand_id
1 'polypeptide(L)' 'MPPADDYPAVAYGVSDNRDKGECSIRVGMSNESTVDITLILSDDRVGELDPCEAAHEVATAVIGNIKARN' A
#
# COMPACT_ATOMS: atom_id res chain seq x y z
N MET A 1 2.24 -8.43 -5.19
CA MET A 1 2.49 -7.07 -5.74
C MET A 1 3.99 -6.86 -5.83
N PRO A 2 4.46 -5.92 -6.66
CA PRO A 2 5.89 -5.60 -6.71
C PRO A 2 6.39 -5.03 -5.38
N PRO A 3 7.70 -5.12 -5.08
CA PRO A 3 8.30 -4.42 -3.95
C PRO A 3 7.99 -2.92 -3.96
N ALA A 4 7.88 -2.31 -2.79
CA ALA A 4 7.75 -0.86 -2.64
C ALA A 4 9.12 -0.30 -2.28
N ASP A 5 9.76 0.41 -3.21
CA ASP A 5 11.10 1.00 -3.05
C ASP A 5 12.14 -0.01 -2.51
N ASP A 6 12.24 -1.17 -3.18
CA ASP A 6 13.07 -2.35 -2.84
C ASP A 6 12.69 -3.11 -1.56
N TYR A 7 11.63 -2.71 -0.85
CA TYR A 7 11.12 -3.45 0.30
C TYR A 7 9.99 -4.41 -0.09
N PRO A 8 9.95 -5.64 0.48
CA PRO A 8 8.92 -6.62 0.17
C PRO A 8 7.53 -6.12 0.58
N ALA A 9 6.59 -6.14 -0.37
CA ALA A 9 5.24 -5.65 -0.17
C ALA A 9 4.19 -6.72 -0.52
N VAL A 10 3.14 -6.80 0.29
CA VAL A 10 1.99 -7.70 0.07
C VAL A 10 0.68 -6.96 0.29
N ALA A 11 -0.29 -7.17 -0.59
CA ALA A 11 -1.68 -6.82 -0.31
C ALA A 11 -2.26 -7.87 0.64
N TYR A 12 -3.02 -7.43 1.63
CA TYR A 12 -3.64 -8.32 2.62
C TYR A 12 -5.02 -7.81 3.03
N GLY A 13 -5.85 -8.70 3.54
CA GLY A 13 -7.19 -8.41 4.03
C GLY A 13 -7.93 -9.69 4.39
N VAL A 14 -8.92 -9.59 5.28
CA VAL A 14 -9.83 -10.72 5.58
C VAL A 14 -10.79 -10.97 4.41
N SER A 15 -11.12 -9.90 3.67
CA SER A 15 -11.96 -9.93 2.48
C SER A 15 -11.32 -9.08 1.40
N ASP A 16 -11.65 -9.39 0.15
CA ASP A 16 -11.29 -8.55 -0.98
C ASP A 16 -12.27 -7.38 -1.06
N ASN A 17 -11.81 -6.17 -0.67
CA ASN A 17 -12.61 -4.93 -0.67
C ASN A 17 -12.22 -4.00 -1.83
N ARG A 18 -11.50 -4.50 -2.85
CA ARG A 18 -11.07 -3.66 -3.97
C ARG A 18 -12.25 -3.10 -4.77
N ASP A 19 -13.36 -3.84 -4.82
CA ASP A 19 -14.64 -3.40 -5.41
C ASP A 19 -15.28 -2.22 -4.66
N LYS A 20 -14.89 -2.01 -3.39
CA LYS A 20 -15.29 -0.87 -2.55
C LYS A 20 -14.24 0.24 -2.52
N GLY A 21 -13.19 0.13 -3.35
CA GLY A 21 -12.11 1.12 -3.40
C GLY A 21 -11.15 1.06 -2.23
N GLU A 22 -11.05 -0.05 -1.52
CA GLU A 22 -10.13 -0.22 -0.40
C GLU A 22 -9.03 -1.23 -0.72
N CYS A 23 -7.79 -0.92 -0.35
CA CYS A 23 -6.70 -1.89 -0.33
C CYS A 23 -5.77 -1.64 0.85
N SER A 24 -5.43 -2.71 1.57
CA SER A 24 -4.40 -2.69 2.61
C SER A 24 -3.13 -3.39 2.12
N ILE A 25 -2.00 -2.72 2.27
CA ILE A 25 -0.67 -3.20 1.95
C ILE A 25 0.17 -3.24 3.20
N ARG A 26 0.90 -4.34 3.39
CA ARG A 26 1.95 -4.45 4.39
C ARG A 26 3.30 -4.50 3.70
N VAL A 27 4.21 -3.64 4.15
CA VAL A 27 5.59 -3.61 3.68
C VAL A 27 6.52 -3.99 4.82
N GLY A 28 7.38 -4.98 4.61
CA GLY A 28 8.40 -5.34 5.60
C GLY A 28 9.55 -4.35 5.56
N MET A 29 9.87 -3.72 6.69
CA MET A 29 10.99 -2.76 6.80
C MET A 29 12.26 -3.40 7.37
N SER A 30 12.08 -4.43 8.20
CA SER A 30 13.17 -5.21 8.80
C SER A 30 12.65 -6.60 9.20
N ASN A 31 13.49 -7.40 9.85
CA ASN A 31 13.05 -8.67 10.43
C ASN A 31 12.04 -8.51 11.58
N GLU A 32 11.90 -7.29 12.12
CA GLU A 32 11.14 -7.00 13.35
C GLU A 32 10.02 -5.98 13.14
N SER A 33 9.95 -5.33 11.96
CA SER A 33 9.03 -4.23 11.73
C SER A 33 8.41 -4.22 10.34
N THR A 34 7.16 -3.76 10.29
CA THR A 34 6.38 -3.55 9.09
C THR A 34 5.74 -2.17 9.11
N VAL A 35 5.41 -1.67 7.93
CA VAL A 35 4.49 -0.53 7.76
C VAL A 35 3.25 -1.03 7.05
N ASP A 36 2.11 -0.69 7.63
CA ASP A 36 0.79 -1.07 7.13
C ASP A 36 0.11 0.19 6.58
N ILE A 37 -0.34 0.12 5.34
CA ILE A 37 -0.95 1.24 4.61
C ILE A 37 -2.30 0.76 4.12
N THR A 38 -3.37 1.37 4.63
CA THR A 38 -4.71 1.19 4.10
C THR A 38 -5.07 2.43 3.30
N LEU A 39 -5.28 2.23 2.00
CA LEU A 39 -5.82 3.25 1.12
C LEU A 39 -7.32 3.03 0.96
N ILE A 40 -8.08 4.10 1.07
CA ILE A 40 -9.50 4.15 0.75
C ILE A 40 -9.65 5.25 -0.31
N LEU A 41 -10.15 4.87 -1.48
CA LEU A 41 -10.46 5.81 -2.55
C LEU A 41 -11.68 6.64 -2.18
N SER A 42 -11.78 7.84 -2.73
CA SER A 42 -13.04 8.59 -2.71
C SER A 42 -14.10 7.89 -3.56
N ASP A 43 -15.37 8.04 -3.20
CA ASP A 43 -16.50 7.35 -3.84
C ASP A 43 -16.54 7.53 -5.37
N ASP A 44 -16.14 8.70 -5.86
CA ASP A 44 -16.08 9.04 -7.29
C ASP A 44 -14.96 8.34 -8.06
N ARG A 45 -14.00 7.71 -7.36
CA ARG A 45 -12.88 6.97 -7.96
C ARG A 45 -13.04 5.46 -7.87
N VAL A 46 -14.04 4.96 -7.14
CA VAL A 46 -14.31 3.53 -7.04
C VAL A 46 -14.67 2.98 -8.43
N GLY A 47 -13.93 1.98 -8.89
CA GLY A 47 -14.09 1.39 -10.22
C GLY A 47 -13.35 2.14 -11.35
N GLU A 48 -12.81 3.33 -11.10
CA GLU A 48 -11.93 4.05 -12.03
C GLU A 48 -10.44 3.73 -11.80
N LEU A 49 -10.05 3.54 -10.54
CA LEU A 49 -8.67 3.27 -10.13
C LEU A 49 -8.56 1.93 -9.39
N ASP A 50 -7.42 1.25 -9.53
CA ASP A 50 -7.10 0.11 -8.68
C ASP A 50 -6.59 0.63 -7.32
N PRO A 51 -7.31 0.37 -6.20
CA PRO A 51 -6.88 0.85 -4.89
C PRO A 51 -5.55 0.24 -4.43
N CYS A 52 -5.18 -0.95 -4.90
CA CYS A 52 -3.89 -1.56 -4.55
C CYS A 52 -2.72 -0.97 -5.35
N GLU A 53 -2.96 -0.51 -6.58
CA GLU A 53 -1.95 0.23 -7.33
C GLU A 53 -1.69 1.59 -6.66
N ALA A 54 -2.76 2.34 -6.36
CA ALA A 54 -2.64 3.60 -5.65
C ALA A 54 -2.02 3.43 -4.24
N ALA A 55 -2.35 2.37 -3.52
CA ALA A 55 -1.74 2.08 -2.22
C ALA A 55 -0.25 1.75 -2.36
N HIS A 56 0.16 1.09 -3.45
CA HIS A 56 1.58 0.78 -3.72
C HIS A 56 2.39 2.04 -4.06
N GLU A 57 1.82 2.98 -4.80
CA GLU A 57 2.42 4.30 -5.03
C GLU A 57 2.64 5.06 -3.72
N VAL A 58 1.61 5.11 -2.86
CA VAL A 58 1.69 5.72 -1.53
C VAL A 58 2.75 5.01 -0.68
N ALA A 59 2.82 3.69 -0.71
CA ALA A 59 3.84 2.92 0.01
C ALA A 59 5.25 3.30 -0.45
N THR A 60 5.48 3.36 -1.75
CA THR A 60 6.77 3.76 -2.34
C THR A 60 7.17 5.17 -1.89
N ALA A 61 6.24 6.13 -1.88
CA ALA A 61 6.49 7.50 -1.44
C ALA A 61 6.81 7.59 0.07
N VAL A 62 6.04 6.89 0.91
CA VAL A 62 6.25 6.85 2.36
C VAL A 62 7.62 6.27 2.69
N ILE A 63 8.01 5.17 2.04
CA ILE A 63 9.31 4.52 2.27
C ILE A 63 10.45 5.42 1.80
N GLY A 64 10.34 6.02 0.62
CA GLY A 64 11.32 6.98 0.13
C GLY A 64 11.55 8.13 1.12
N ASN A 65 10.48 8.65 1.73
CA ASN A 65 10.57 9.68 2.78
C ASN A 65 11.23 9.16 4.07
N ILE A 66 10.98 7.92 4.47
CA ILE A 66 11.64 7.30 5.63
C ILE A 66 13.13 7.14 5.36
N LYS A 67 13.52 6.65 4.17
CA LYS A 67 14.93 6.53 3.76
C LYS A 67 15.63 7.88 3.78
N ALA A 68 15.01 8.94 3.23
CA ALA A 68 15.63 10.25 3.14
C ALA A 68 15.87 10.95 4.50
N ARG A 69 15.17 10.53 5.56
CA ARG A 69 15.32 11.10 6.91
C ARG A 69 16.35 10.38 7.78
N ASN A 70 16.77 9.19 7.40
CA ASN A 70 17.73 8.36 8.15
C ASN A 70 19.05 8.25 7.40
#